data_AF-A0A2D9Q3J8-F1
#
_entry.id   AF-A0A2D9Q3J8-F1
#
_cell.length_a   1.000
_cell.length_b   1.000
_cell.length_c   1.000
_cell.angle_alpha   90.00
_cell.angle_beta   90.00
_cell.angle_gamma   90.00
#
_symmetry.space_group_name_H-M   'P 1'
#
loop_
_entity.id
_entity.type
_entity.pdbx_description
1 polymer ?
#
loop_
_entity_poly.entity_id
_entity_poly.type
_entity_poly.pdbx_seq_one_letter_code
_entity_poly.pdbx_strand_id
1 'polypeptide(L)'
;MNIGAGIVMVRVIQPAGFTRLNLLHIALNDDFDEVVFLCSPESMNELEYERIVSTAKELGSTAKFSRLEVPVIGEGASVSDLVQNLKDLKDDLSEVETVISTTGGTLKLGACLNYIFPNNNTVGMNWREEVFLYSDGNKKPMKKLPEESIWK
;
A
#
# COMPACT_ATOMS: atom_id res chain seq x y z
N MET A 1 19.23 -13.28 -28.18
CA MET A 1 17.76 -13.33 -28.22
C MET A 1 17.26 -12.52 -27.05
N ASN A 2 16.68 -11.33 -27.31
CA ASN A 2 15.98 -10.56 -26.28
C ASN A 2 14.63 -11.23 -26.08
N ILE A 3 14.53 -12.06 -25.05
CA ILE A 3 13.25 -12.49 -24.50
C ILE A 3 12.62 -11.21 -23.95
N GLY A 4 11.56 -10.75 -24.61
CA GLY A 4 10.84 -9.56 -24.19
C GLY A 4 10.49 -9.69 -22.72
N ALA A 5 10.95 -8.72 -21.92
CA ALA A 5 10.41 -8.51 -20.59
C ALA A 5 8.91 -8.29 -20.77
N GLY A 6 8.11 -9.34 -20.53
CA GLY A 6 6.68 -9.15 -20.34
C GLY A 6 6.52 -8.07 -19.28
N ILE A 7 5.56 -7.17 -19.47
CA ILE A 7 5.26 -6.14 -18.48
C ILE A 7 4.84 -6.91 -17.21
N VAL A 8 5.78 -7.02 -16.26
CA VAL A 8 5.50 -7.62 -14.96
C VAL A 8 4.66 -6.60 -14.23
N MET A 9 3.41 -6.93 -13.99
CA MET A 9 2.52 -6.12 -13.19
C MET A 9 3.12 -6.00 -11.78
N VAL A 10 3.21 -4.77 -11.25
CA VAL A 10 3.74 -4.51 -9.92
C VAL A 10 2.61 -4.04 -9.00
N ARG A 11 2.39 -4.79 -7.92
CA ARG A 11 1.42 -4.49 -6.88
C ARG A 11 2.10 -3.89 -5.65
N VAL A 12 1.48 -2.91 -5.02
CA VAL A 12 1.82 -2.49 -3.66
C VAL A 12 0.72 -2.86 -2.68
N ILE A 13 1.09 -3.48 -1.55
CA ILE A 13 0.22 -3.60 -0.38
C ILE A 13 0.47 -2.39 0.51
N GLN A 14 -0.55 -1.53 0.64
CA GLN A 14 -0.51 -0.30 1.42
C GLN A 14 -1.32 -0.45 2.71
N PRO A 15 -0.67 -0.49 3.89
CA PRO A 15 -1.38 -0.38 5.16
C PRO A 15 -2.15 0.93 5.26
N ALA A 16 -3.48 0.86 5.40
CA ALA A 16 -4.33 2.02 5.58
C ALA A 16 -4.49 2.34 7.07
N GLY A 17 -3.82 3.40 7.51
CA GLY A 17 -4.11 4.05 8.79
C GLY A 17 -5.04 5.25 8.59
N PHE A 18 -5.09 6.18 9.54
CA PHE A 18 -5.93 7.40 9.45
C PHE A 18 -5.32 8.50 8.57
N THR A 19 -4.03 8.43 8.25
CA THR A 19 -3.36 9.44 7.42
C THR A 19 -3.63 9.19 5.94
N ARG A 20 -4.51 10.01 5.34
CA ARG A 20 -4.94 9.89 3.95
C ARG A 20 -3.85 10.31 2.96
N LEU A 21 -2.99 11.25 3.36
CA LEU A 21 -1.86 11.73 2.57
C LEU A 21 -0.99 10.57 2.05
N ASN A 22 -0.62 9.62 2.93
CA ASN A 22 0.19 8.45 2.55
C ASN A 22 -0.48 7.63 1.44
N LEU A 23 -1.81 7.49 1.52
CA LEU A 23 -2.59 6.68 0.57
C LEU A 23 -2.63 7.33 -0.81
N LEU A 24 -2.77 8.66 -0.87
CA LEU A 24 -2.74 9.37 -2.14
C LEU A 24 -1.34 9.36 -2.77
N HIS A 25 -0.28 9.53 -1.98
CA HIS A 25 1.06 9.46 -2.53
C HIS A 25 1.36 8.08 -3.10
N ILE A 26 1.06 6.99 -2.38
CA ILE A 26 1.28 5.65 -2.93
C ILE A 26 0.43 5.41 -4.19
N ALA A 27 -0.82 5.91 -4.20
CA ALA A 27 -1.73 5.80 -5.33
C ALA A 27 -1.24 6.53 -6.59
N LEU A 28 -0.39 7.54 -6.43
CA LEU A 28 0.16 8.35 -7.52
C LEU A 28 1.56 7.93 -7.97
N ASN A 29 2.11 6.89 -7.37
CA ASN A 29 3.40 6.35 -7.74
C ASN A 29 3.27 5.49 -9.01
N ASP A 30 3.94 5.91 -10.08
CA ASP A 30 3.84 5.29 -11.41
C ASP A 30 4.55 3.93 -11.51
N ASP A 31 5.20 3.49 -10.44
CA ASP A 31 5.81 2.16 -10.36
C ASP A 31 4.80 1.04 -10.06
N PHE A 32 3.57 1.40 -9.66
CA PHE A 32 2.57 0.42 -9.25
C PHE A 32 1.41 0.37 -10.24
N ASP A 33 1.18 -0.81 -10.80
CA ASP A 33 0.03 -1.11 -11.64
C ASP A 33 -1.21 -1.43 -10.79
N GLU A 34 -1.02 -1.85 -9.54
CA GLU A 34 -2.09 -2.09 -8.57
C GLU A 34 -1.73 -1.62 -7.16
N VAL A 35 -2.70 -1.00 -6.51
CA VAL A 35 -2.62 -0.59 -5.10
C VAL A 35 -3.70 -1.32 -4.33
N VAL A 36 -3.28 -2.16 -3.40
CA VAL A 36 -4.17 -2.87 -2.47
C VAL A 36 -4.12 -2.17 -1.12
N PHE A 37 -5.19 -1.48 -0.75
CA PHE A 37 -5.30 -0.90 0.58
C PHE A 37 -5.67 -1.98 1.59
N LEU A 38 -4.76 -2.25 2.52
CA LEU A 38 -5.00 -3.17 3.63
C LEU A 38 -5.50 -2.37 4.82
N CYS A 39 -6.81 -2.43 5.07
CA CYS A 39 -7.49 -1.58 6.03
C CYS A 39 -8.23 -2.38 7.09
N SER A 40 -8.53 -1.77 8.22
CA SER A 40 -9.63 -2.21 9.09
C SER A 40 -10.89 -1.39 8.80
N PRO A 41 -12.10 -1.89 9.12
CA PRO A 41 -13.35 -1.15 8.93
C PRO A 41 -13.35 0.25 9.57
N GLU A 42 -12.62 0.43 10.66
CA GLU A 42 -12.49 1.71 11.37
C GLU A 42 -11.54 2.68 10.67
N SER A 43 -10.56 2.16 9.92
CA SER A 43 -9.52 2.97 9.29
C SER A 43 -9.90 3.47 7.91
N MET A 44 -10.80 2.78 7.21
CA MET A 44 -11.26 3.13 5.88
C MET A 44 -12.61 2.45 5.59
N ASN A 45 -13.66 3.25 5.53
CA ASN A 45 -14.96 2.80 5.00
C ASN A 45 -15.04 2.97 3.47
N GLU A 46 -16.15 2.53 2.87
CA GLU A 46 -16.35 2.62 1.40
C GLU A 46 -16.27 4.06 0.89
N LEU A 47 -16.88 5.03 1.59
CA LEU A 47 -16.88 6.43 1.16
C LEU A 47 -15.47 7.03 1.17
N GLU A 48 -14.65 6.65 2.16
CA GLU A 48 -13.26 7.06 2.20
C GLU A 48 -12.42 6.39 1.11
N TYR A 49 -12.63 5.11 0.87
CA TYR A 49 -11.99 4.38 -0.23
C TYR A 49 -12.30 5.03 -1.58
N GLU A 50 -13.58 5.27 -1.87
CA GLU A 50 -14.03 5.92 -3.11
C GLU A 50 -13.41 7.30 -3.27
N ARG A 51 -13.35 8.10 -2.19
CA ARG A 51 -12.74 9.43 -2.20
C ARG A 51 -11.25 9.39 -2.54
N ILE A 52 -10.49 8.45 -1.95
CA ILE A 52 -9.06 8.32 -2.25
C ILE A 52 -8.85 7.88 -3.70
N VAL A 53 -9.63 6.89 -4.17
CA VAL A 53 -9.51 6.37 -5.53
C VAL A 53 -9.92 7.42 -6.56
N SER A 54 -11.01 8.16 -6.35
CA SER A 54 -11.45 9.21 -7.28
C SER A 54 -10.43 10.32 -7.38
N THR A 55 -9.93 10.83 -6.25
CA THR A 55 -8.88 11.85 -6.24
C THR A 55 -7.59 11.35 -6.89
N ALA A 56 -7.14 10.14 -6.60
CA ALA A 56 -5.95 9.59 -7.25
C ALA A 56 -6.09 9.55 -8.77
N LYS A 57 -7.27 9.15 -9.27
CA LYS A 57 -7.58 9.14 -10.72
C LYS A 57 -7.63 10.53 -11.32
N GLU A 58 -8.27 11.50 -10.65
CA GLU A 58 -8.31 12.91 -11.07
C GLU A 58 -6.89 13.52 -11.16
N LEU A 59 -6.00 13.09 -10.27
CA LEU A 59 -4.59 13.48 -10.24
C LEU A 59 -3.70 12.65 -11.19
N GLY A 60 -4.29 11.77 -12.00
CA GLY A 60 -3.62 11.07 -13.09
C GLY A 60 -3.06 9.69 -12.75
N SER A 61 -3.49 9.05 -11.66
CA SER A 61 -3.14 7.65 -11.40
C SER A 61 -3.72 6.71 -12.46
N THR A 62 -2.90 5.76 -12.91
CA THR A 62 -3.30 4.67 -13.81
C THR A 62 -3.46 3.33 -13.10
N ALA A 63 -3.18 3.27 -11.78
CA ALA A 63 -3.22 2.02 -11.02
C ALA A 63 -4.64 1.45 -10.92
N LYS A 64 -4.73 0.13 -10.81
CA LYS A 64 -5.93 -0.55 -10.32
C LYS A 64 -5.98 -0.44 -8.80
N PHE A 65 -7.17 -0.32 -8.25
CA PHE A 65 -7.38 -0.17 -6.82
C PHE A 65 -8.26 -1.29 -6.28
N SER A 66 -7.89 -1.82 -5.14
CA SER A 66 -8.70 -2.71 -4.33
C SER A 66 -8.49 -2.41 -2.84
N ARG A 67 -9.43 -2.86 -2.01
CA ARG A 67 -9.28 -2.84 -0.55
C ARG A 67 -9.51 -4.22 0.01
N LEU A 68 -8.70 -4.60 0.99
CA LEU A 68 -8.81 -5.85 1.72
C LEU A 68 -8.90 -5.51 3.21
N GLU A 69 -9.95 -6.02 3.84
CA GLU A 69 -10.21 -5.77 5.25
C GLU A 69 -9.52 -6.80 6.13
N VAL A 70 -8.77 -6.33 7.11
CA VAL A 70 -8.13 -7.15 8.13
C VAL A 70 -8.45 -6.55 9.51
N PRO A 71 -8.97 -7.32 10.47
CA PRO A 71 -9.22 -6.82 11.82
C PRO A 71 -7.90 -6.48 12.53
N VAL A 72 -7.64 -5.19 12.77
CA VAL A 72 -6.41 -4.72 13.46
C VAL A 72 -6.67 -4.34 14.92
N ILE A 73 -7.94 -4.17 15.30
CA ILE A 73 -8.42 -3.77 16.63
C ILE A 73 -9.62 -4.68 17.01
N GLY A 74 -9.83 -4.95 18.30
CA GLY A 74 -10.97 -5.74 18.77
C GLY A 74 -10.76 -7.26 18.72
N GLU A 75 -11.88 -7.99 18.65
CA GLU A 75 -11.89 -9.45 18.52
C GLU A 75 -11.33 -9.87 17.16
N GLY A 76 -10.47 -10.90 17.12
CA GLY A 76 -9.76 -11.32 15.90
C GLY A 76 -8.54 -10.45 15.52
N ALA A 77 -8.15 -9.48 16.37
CA ALA A 77 -6.97 -8.64 16.17
C ALA A 77 -5.71 -9.13 16.92
N SER A 78 -5.71 -10.39 17.36
CA SER A 78 -4.51 -11.00 17.96
C SER A 78 -3.41 -11.11 16.89
N VAL A 79 -2.14 -11.17 17.31
CA VAL A 79 -1.03 -11.35 16.36
C VAL A 79 -1.19 -12.66 15.58
N SER A 80 -1.67 -13.73 16.23
CA SER A 80 -1.88 -15.02 15.57
C SER A 80 -2.94 -14.94 14.47
N ASP A 81 -4.08 -14.31 14.76
CA ASP A 81 -5.17 -14.17 13.79
C ASP A 81 -4.76 -13.26 12.64
N LEU A 82 -4.09 -12.14 12.93
CA LEU A 82 -3.52 -11.26 11.93
C LEU A 82 -2.55 -11.99 11.00
N VAL A 83 -1.63 -12.79 11.56
CA VAL A 83 -0.69 -13.59 10.78
C VAL A 83 -1.42 -14.60 9.92
N GLN A 84 -2.46 -15.26 10.42
CA GLN A 84 -3.23 -16.23 9.62
C GLN A 84 -3.99 -15.55 8.48
N ASN A 85 -4.72 -14.47 8.76
CA ASN A 85 -5.45 -13.70 7.74
C ASN A 85 -4.51 -13.19 6.62
N LEU A 86 -3.30 -12.76 6.98
CA LEU A 86 -2.31 -12.30 6.00
C LEU A 86 -1.69 -13.44 5.19
N LYS A 87 -1.59 -14.67 5.74
CA LYS A 87 -1.17 -15.84 4.96
C LYS A 87 -2.20 -16.19 3.91
N ASP A 88 -3.47 -16.25 4.29
CA ASP A 88 -4.56 -16.56 3.37
C ASP A 88 -4.59 -15.53 2.23
N LEU A 89 -4.46 -14.24 2.58
CA LEU A 89 -4.32 -13.16 1.61
C LEU A 89 -3.08 -13.30 0.70
N LYS A 90 -1.94 -13.72 1.23
CA LYS A 90 -0.73 -13.92 0.42
C LYS A 90 -0.93 -15.02 -0.63
N ASP A 91 -1.59 -16.10 -0.24
CA ASP A 91 -1.85 -17.24 -1.13
C ASP A 91 -2.80 -16.84 -2.27
N ASP A 92 -3.78 -15.97 -2.01
CA ASP A 92 -4.67 -15.41 -3.03
C ASP A 92 -3.98 -14.45 -4.02
N LEU A 93 -2.80 -13.92 -3.67
CA LEU A 93 -2.08 -12.90 -4.45
C LEU A 93 -0.97 -13.47 -5.35
N SER A 94 -0.79 -14.79 -5.42
CA SER A 94 0.48 -15.49 -5.72
C SER A 94 1.08 -15.40 -7.14
N GLU A 95 0.73 -14.44 -7.99
CA GLU A 95 1.18 -14.39 -9.40
C GLU A 95 1.67 -13.01 -9.86
N VAL A 96 1.84 -12.05 -8.94
CA VAL A 96 2.19 -10.66 -9.25
C VAL A 96 3.36 -10.21 -8.38
N GLU A 97 4.30 -9.46 -8.97
CA GLU A 97 5.37 -8.84 -8.18
C GLU A 97 4.74 -7.94 -7.11
N THR A 98 5.05 -8.21 -5.85
CA THR A 98 4.41 -7.52 -4.72
C THR A 98 5.45 -6.76 -3.92
N VAL A 99 5.20 -5.47 -3.73
CA VAL A 99 5.96 -4.54 -2.89
C VAL A 99 5.15 -4.24 -1.63
N ILE A 100 5.82 -4.20 -0.48
CA ILE A 100 5.18 -3.90 0.81
C ILE A 100 5.46 -2.45 1.20
N SER A 101 4.41 -1.66 1.38
CA SER A 101 4.57 -0.32 1.95
C SER A 101 4.84 -0.40 3.45
N THR A 102 5.85 0.33 3.89
CA THR A 102 6.26 0.44 5.30
C THR A 102 5.70 1.69 5.98
N THR A 103 4.92 2.49 5.24
CA THR A 103 4.37 3.76 5.70
C THR A 103 2.87 3.63 5.94
N GLY A 104 2.37 4.00 7.12
CA GLY A 104 0.95 3.92 7.48
C GLY A 104 0.61 2.70 8.34
N GLY A 105 -0.67 2.59 8.73
CA GLY A 105 -1.16 1.53 9.62
C GLY A 105 -0.54 1.56 11.03
N THR A 106 -0.64 0.44 11.74
CA THR A 106 -0.05 0.25 13.07
C THR A 106 1.29 -0.46 12.97
N LEU A 107 2.19 -0.23 13.95
CA LEU A 107 3.45 -0.99 14.04
C LEU A 107 3.23 -2.51 14.11
N LYS A 108 2.15 -2.94 14.78
CA LYS A 108 1.73 -4.35 14.86
C LYS A 108 1.47 -4.93 13.47
N LEU A 109 0.68 -4.22 12.65
CA LEU A 109 0.39 -4.65 11.28
C LEU A 109 1.66 -4.66 10.41
N GLY A 110 2.48 -3.61 10.49
CA GLY A 110 3.75 -3.54 9.76
C GLY A 110 4.69 -4.71 10.10
N ALA A 111 4.80 -5.08 11.38
CA ALA A 111 5.60 -6.23 11.81
C ALA A 111 5.05 -7.55 11.25
N CYS A 112 3.73 -7.74 11.25
CA CYS A 112 3.11 -8.93 10.68
C CYS A 112 3.32 -9.03 9.16
N LEU A 113 3.20 -7.91 8.44
CA LEU A 113 3.48 -7.88 7.00
C LEU A 113 4.93 -8.28 6.69
N ASN A 114 5.91 -7.73 7.41
CA ASN A 114 7.31 -8.12 7.23
C ASN A 114 7.56 -9.61 7.53
N TYR A 115 6.82 -10.19 8.49
CA TYR A 115 6.90 -11.62 8.80
C TYR A 115 6.33 -12.50 7.67
N ILE A 116 5.23 -12.06 7.03
CA ILE A 116 4.56 -12.82 5.96
C ILE A 116 5.25 -12.66 4.60
N PHE A 117 5.81 -11.47 4.35
CA PHE A 117 6.44 -11.07 3.09
C PHE A 117 7.94 -10.75 3.29
N PRO A 118 8.76 -11.66 3.86
CA PRO A 118 10.12 -11.34 4.29
C PRO A 118 11.10 -11.07 3.13
N ASN A 119 10.78 -11.55 1.93
CA ASN A 119 11.63 -11.46 0.74
C ASN A 119 11.11 -10.43 -0.28
N ASN A 120 9.99 -9.78 0.00
CA ASN A 120 9.41 -8.81 -0.91
C ASN A 120 10.15 -7.47 -0.78
N ASN A 121 10.26 -6.76 -1.90
CA ASN A 121 10.73 -5.38 -1.87
C ASN A 121 9.80 -4.53 -1.01
N THR A 122 10.37 -3.53 -0.36
CA THR A 122 9.60 -2.58 0.44
C THR A 122 9.75 -1.16 -0.09
N VAL A 123 8.72 -0.35 0.15
CA VAL A 123 8.72 1.08 -0.16
C VAL A 123 8.30 1.86 1.08
N GLY A 124 8.99 2.96 1.36
CA GLY A 124 8.66 3.91 2.42
C GLY A 124 8.59 5.34 1.88
N MET A 125 8.02 6.26 2.65
CA MET A 125 7.94 7.67 2.27
C MET A 125 8.81 8.51 3.22
N ASN A 126 9.72 9.30 2.66
CA ASN A 126 10.46 10.33 3.37
C ASN A 126 9.85 11.71 3.06
N TRP A 127 8.99 12.18 3.95
CA TRP A 127 8.30 13.47 3.83
C TRP A 127 9.22 14.68 3.84
N ARG A 128 10.40 14.58 4.46
CA ARG A 128 11.37 15.68 4.50
C ARG A 128 12.07 15.87 3.17
N GLU A 129 12.36 14.76 2.48
CA GLU A 129 13.02 14.76 1.17
C GLU A 129 12.01 14.72 0.01
N GLU A 130 10.71 14.60 0.29
CA GLU A 130 9.64 14.42 -0.71
C GLU A 130 9.91 13.24 -1.66
N VAL A 131 10.42 12.11 -1.14
CA VAL A 131 10.76 10.91 -1.94
C VAL A 131 10.17 9.62 -1.37
N PHE A 132 9.89 8.67 -2.27
CA PHE A 132 9.80 7.25 -1.98
C PHE A 132 11.21 6.66 -1.82
N LEU A 133 11.37 5.79 -0.82
CA LEU A 133 12.59 5.04 -0.53
C LEU A 133 12.31 3.55 -0.72
N TYR A 134 13.03 2.89 -1.62
CA TYR A 134 12.88 1.47 -1.90
C TYR A 134 13.96 0.66 -1.18
N SER A 135 13.65 -0.58 -0.83
CA SER A 135 14.59 -1.51 -0.15
C SER A 135 15.84 -1.84 -0.96
N ASP A 136 15.79 -1.67 -2.28
CA ASP A 136 16.94 -1.83 -3.18
C ASP A 136 17.89 -0.62 -3.20
N GLY A 137 17.57 0.43 -2.43
CA GLY A 137 18.34 1.68 -2.35
C GLY A 137 17.89 2.77 -3.31
N ASN A 138 16.93 2.49 -4.21
CA ASN A 138 16.41 3.50 -5.12
C ASN A 138 15.57 4.55 -4.39
N LYS A 139 15.63 5.78 -4.92
CA LYS A 139 14.79 6.90 -4.47
C LYS A 139 14.01 7.45 -5.65
N LYS A 140 12.73 7.77 -5.46
CA LYS A 140 11.90 8.42 -6.48
C LYS A 140 11.12 9.59 -5.89
N PRO A 141 10.99 10.71 -6.61
CA PRO A 141 10.24 11.86 -6.12
C PRO A 141 8.77 11.49 -5.94
N MET A 142 8.17 11.99 -4.86
CA MET A 142 6.73 11.94 -4.66
C MET A 142 6.07 13.02 -5.52
N LYS A 143 4.97 12.67 -6.20
CA LYS A 143 4.16 13.69 -6.89
C LYS A 143 3.57 14.65 -5.86
N LYS A 144 3.64 15.95 -6.14
CA LYS A 144 3.05 16.97 -5.28
C LYS A 144 1.53 16.91 -5.34
N LEU A 145 0.90 16.92 -4.18
CA LEU A 145 -0.55 17.00 -4.07
C LEU A 145 -1.00 18.46 -4.04
N PRO A 146 -2.10 18.81 -4.72
CA PRO A 146 -2.75 20.10 -4.50
C PRO A 146 -3.27 20.16 -3.06
N GLU A 147 -2.85 21.20 -2.33
CA GLU A 147 -3.29 21.50 -0.96
C GLU A 147 -3.23 20.32 0.03
N GLU A 148 -2.03 19.84 0.36
CA GLU A 148 -1.81 18.71 1.30
C GLU A 148 -2.55 18.80 2.65
N SER A 149 -2.92 20.00 3.10
CA SER A 149 -3.66 20.22 4.34
C SER A 149 -5.05 19.57 4.37
N ILE A 150 -5.69 19.34 3.21
CA ILE A 150 -7.02 18.72 3.16
C ILE A 150 -6.98 17.18 3.32
N TRP A 151 -5.77 16.61 3.34
CA TRP A 151 -5.51 15.17 3.38
C TRP A 151 -4.76 14.72 4.65
N LYS A 152 -4.52 15.64 5.59
CA LYS A 152 -3.91 15.34 6.89
C LYS A 152 -4.89 14.70 7.85
#